data_AF-A0A6L5A166-F1
#
_entry.id   AF-A0A6L5A166-F1
#
_cell.length_a   1.000
_cell.length_b   1.000
_cell.length_c   1.000
_cell.angle_alpha   90.00
_cell.angle_beta   90.00
_cell.angle_gamma   90.00
#
_symmetry.space_group_name_H-M   'P 1'
#
loop_
_entity.id
_entity.type
_entity.pdbx_description
1 polymer ?
#
loop_
_entity_poly.entity_id
_entity_poly.type
_entity_poly.pdbx_seq_one_letter_code
_entity_poly.pdbx_strand_id
1 'polypeptide(L)'
;MSKRKNKLTAAQKSEKAQAVIADSRKPTLTIDNLPTWLQGIALSRFKWIQWIAFLPLLIAFIASPMLQNEVPAALGSSVGMVNKNVLFLVPFCCLIVAYFCWISIRTRRRVDKVSEDVEKFAVMEMETILGDLIVIAICTVVTLWQVFVAFH
;
A
#
# COMPACT_ATOMS: atom_id res chain seq x y z
N MET A 1 8.68 62.47 -0.60
CA MET A 1 7.65 61.43 -0.79
C MET A 1 7.86 60.32 0.26
N SER A 2 6.99 60.22 1.25
CA SER A 2 7.09 59.22 2.34
C SER A 2 6.44 57.91 1.92
N LYS A 3 7.21 56.83 1.80
CA LYS A 3 6.70 55.46 1.58
C LYS A 3 6.01 54.99 2.87
N ARG A 4 4.70 55.20 2.99
CA ARG A 4 3.87 54.56 4.03
C ARG A 4 3.97 53.04 3.85
N LYS A 5 4.75 52.36 4.70
CA LYS A 5 4.68 50.91 4.85
C LYS A 5 3.31 50.59 5.47
N ASN A 6 2.39 50.06 4.66
CA ASN A 6 1.12 49.50 5.15
C ASN A 6 1.44 48.42 6.19
N LYS A 7 1.26 48.77 7.48
CA LYS A 7 1.36 47.80 8.58
C LYS A 7 0.17 46.86 8.46
N LEU A 8 0.41 45.63 8.00
CA LEU A 8 -0.59 44.55 8.03
C LEU A 8 -1.19 44.44 9.43
N THR A 9 -2.51 44.40 9.51
CA THR A 9 -3.24 44.23 10.78
C THR A 9 -2.95 42.86 11.40
N ALA A 10 -3.15 42.72 12.72
CA ALA A 10 -2.86 41.47 13.43
C ALA A 10 -3.61 40.26 12.84
N ALA A 11 -4.84 40.48 12.35
CA ALA A 11 -5.63 39.47 11.63
C ALA A 11 -4.95 39.03 10.32
N GLN A 12 -4.50 39.97 9.48
CA GLN A 12 -3.80 39.67 8.24
C GLN A 12 -2.43 39.01 8.48
N LYS A 13 -1.74 39.37 9.56
CA LYS A 13 -0.53 38.66 10.00
C LYS A 13 -0.83 37.24 10.48
N SER A 14 -1.95 37.02 11.16
CA SER A 14 -2.37 35.70 11.63
C SER A 14 -2.77 34.78 10.47
N GLU A 15 -3.49 35.28 9.47
CA GLU A 15 -3.80 34.53 8.24
C GLU A 15 -2.53 34.20 7.44
N LYS A 16 -1.62 35.16 7.28
CA LYS A 16 -0.33 34.89 6.62
C LYS A 16 0.52 33.90 7.41
N ALA A 17 0.53 33.99 8.74
CA ALA A 17 1.26 33.05 9.58
C ALA A 17 0.63 31.65 9.52
N GLN A 18 -0.70 31.53 9.52
CA GLN A 18 -1.39 30.26 9.32
C GLN A 18 -1.14 29.69 7.93
N ALA A 19 -1.11 30.51 6.88
CA ALA A 19 -0.75 30.10 5.53
C ALA A 19 0.70 29.61 5.46
N VAL A 20 1.65 30.33 6.06
CA VAL A 20 3.07 29.93 6.11
C VAL A 20 3.30 28.70 7.00
N ILE A 21 2.55 28.54 8.08
CA ILE A 21 2.57 27.33 8.94
C ILE A 21 1.94 26.14 8.19
N ALA A 22 0.89 26.36 7.40
CA ALA A 22 0.30 25.34 6.54
C ALA A 22 1.23 24.92 5.40
N ASP A 23 2.01 25.87 4.84
CA ASP A 23 3.02 25.62 3.80
C ASP A 23 4.25 24.90 4.39
N SER A 24 4.74 25.36 5.54
CA SER A 24 5.93 24.78 6.21
C SER A 24 5.69 23.41 6.85
N ARG A 25 4.43 23.01 7.08
CA ARG A 25 4.08 21.66 7.57
C ARG A 25 4.11 20.58 6.49
N LYS A 26 4.30 20.92 5.22
CA LYS A 26 4.34 19.92 4.13
C LYS A 26 5.77 19.74 3.65
N PRO A 27 6.52 18.73 4.15
CA PRO A 27 7.67 18.25 3.40
C PRO A 27 7.14 17.67 2.09
N THR A 28 7.11 18.48 1.04
CA THR A 28 6.82 18.02 -0.32
C THR A 28 7.98 17.17 -0.80
N LEU A 29 7.99 15.91 -0.39
CA LEU A 29 8.81 14.88 -1.01
C LEU A 29 8.23 14.64 -2.41
N THR A 30 9.04 14.94 -3.42
CA THR A 30 8.78 14.61 -4.83
C THR A 30 9.46 13.29 -5.18
N ILE A 31 9.04 12.66 -6.28
CA ILE A 31 9.66 11.43 -6.81
C ILE A 31 11.17 11.61 -6.98
N ASP A 32 11.63 12.77 -7.47
CA ASP A 32 13.05 13.05 -7.69
C ASP A 32 13.91 12.99 -6.42
N ASN A 33 13.30 13.16 -5.24
CA ASN A 33 13.99 13.06 -3.95
C ASN A 33 14.19 11.61 -3.49
N LEU A 34 13.59 10.62 -4.17
CA LEU A 34 13.77 9.21 -3.86
C LEU A 34 14.98 8.62 -4.57
N PRO A 35 15.60 7.56 -4.02
CA PRO A 35 16.56 6.73 -4.74
C PRO A 35 15.96 6.25 -6.07
N THR A 36 16.76 6.20 -7.14
CA THR A 36 16.33 5.83 -8.50
C THR A 36 15.55 4.51 -8.58
N TRP A 37 15.87 3.55 -7.71
CA TRP A 37 15.14 2.28 -7.63
C TRP A 37 13.71 2.44 -7.07
N LEU A 38 13.49 3.37 -6.14
CA LEU A 38 12.18 3.71 -5.55
C LEU A 38 11.34 4.60 -6.46
N GLN A 39 11.97 5.40 -7.33
CA GLN A 39 11.28 6.26 -8.28
C GLN A 39 10.38 5.45 -9.22
N GLY A 40 10.87 4.32 -9.74
CA GLY A 40 10.08 3.43 -10.59
C GLY A 40 8.87 2.81 -9.87
N ILE A 41 9.05 2.41 -8.61
CA ILE A 41 7.98 1.88 -7.75
C ILE A 41 6.92 2.97 -7.50
N ALA A 42 7.37 4.19 -7.20
CA ALA A 42 6.48 5.31 -6.98
C ALA A 42 5.66 5.74 -8.21
N LEU A 43 6.24 5.71 -9.41
CA LEU A 43 5.52 6.01 -10.64
C LEU A 43 4.51 4.91 -10.99
N SER A 44 4.86 3.65 -10.71
CA SER A 44 4.02 2.49 -11.04
C SER A 44 2.94 2.17 -10.00
N ARG A 45 2.96 2.81 -8.83
CA ARG A 45 2.05 2.55 -7.70
C ARG A 45 0.56 2.66 -8.03
N PHE A 46 0.18 3.54 -8.96
CA PHE A 46 -1.21 3.73 -9.36
C PHE A 46 -1.68 2.82 -10.49
N LYS A 47 -0.77 2.06 -11.12
CA LYS A 47 -1.10 1.20 -12.26
C LYS A 47 -0.94 -0.28 -11.94
N TRP A 48 0.22 -0.69 -11.43
CA TRP A 48 0.59 -2.11 -11.33
C TRP A 48 0.58 -2.66 -9.91
N ILE A 49 0.98 -1.86 -8.91
CA ILE A 49 1.11 -2.35 -7.52
C ILE A 49 -0.20 -2.89 -6.94
N GLN A 50 -1.35 -2.33 -7.34
CA GLN A 50 -2.66 -2.84 -6.93
C GLN A 50 -2.93 -4.26 -7.44
N TRP A 51 -2.42 -4.64 -8.60
CA TRP A 51 -2.60 -5.98 -9.15
C TRP A 51 -1.70 -7.02 -8.49
N ILE A 52 -0.55 -6.60 -7.95
CA ILE A 52 0.40 -7.51 -7.29
C ILE A 52 -0.24 -8.12 -6.03
N ALA A 53 -1.15 -7.41 -5.36
CA ALA A 53 -1.90 -7.95 -4.22
C ALA A 53 -2.81 -9.14 -4.57
N PHE A 54 -3.16 -9.33 -5.84
CA PHE A 54 -3.95 -10.48 -6.31
C PHE A 54 -3.09 -11.71 -6.61
N LEU A 55 -1.77 -11.58 -6.60
CA LEU A 55 -0.84 -12.64 -6.97
C LEU A 55 -0.99 -13.89 -6.07
N PRO A 56 -1.10 -13.78 -4.73
CA PRO A 56 -1.41 -14.93 -3.87
C PRO A 56 -2.75 -15.59 -4.25
N LEU A 57 -3.76 -14.78 -4.55
CA LEU A 57 -5.10 -15.29 -4.91
C LEU A 57 -5.08 -16.05 -6.23
N LEU A 58 -4.37 -15.53 -7.22
CA LEU A 58 -4.22 -16.15 -8.53
C LEU A 58 -3.50 -17.50 -8.42
N ILE A 59 -2.47 -17.61 -7.58
CA ILE A 59 -1.78 -18.87 -7.31
C ILE A 59 -2.76 -19.90 -6.72
N ALA A 60 -3.50 -19.53 -5.67
CA ALA A 60 -4.47 -20.43 -5.04
C ALA A 60 -5.60 -20.84 -6.02
N PHE A 61 -6.07 -19.89 -6.83
CA PHE A 61 -7.12 -20.13 -7.82
C PHE A 61 -6.70 -21.13 -8.90
N ILE A 62 -5.47 -21.00 -9.43
CA ILE A 62 -4.94 -21.91 -10.45
C ILE A 62 -4.65 -23.30 -9.86
N ALA A 63 -4.21 -23.38 -8.60
CA ALA A 63 -3.94 -24.65 -7.94
C ALA A 63 -5.20 -25.42 -7.51
N SER A 64 -6.24 -24.70 -7.06
CA SER A 64 -7.50 -25.27 -6.54
C SER A 64 -8.19 -26.35 -7.41
N PRO A 65 -8.30 -26.22 -8.75
CA PRO A 65 -8.93 -27.26 -9.57
C PRO A 65 -8.13 -28.58 -9.62
N MET A 66 -6.84 -28.55 -9.33
CA MET A 66 -5.98 -29.72 -9.32
C MET A 66 -5.94 -30.44 -7.96
N LEU A 67 -6.58 -29.85 -6.94
CA LEU A 67 -6.60 -30.38 -5.57
C LEU A 67 -7.91 -31.09 -5.26
N GLN A 68 -7.82 -32.15 -4.45
CA GLN A 68 -8.98 -32.81 -3.85
C GLN A 68 -9.68 -31.85 -2.88
N ASN A 69 -10.95 -32.14 -2.53
CA ASN A 69 -11.72 -31.27 -1.63
C ASN A 69 -11.13 -31.19 -0.22
N GLU A 70 -10.41 -32.24 0.19
CA GLU A 70 -9.64 -32.27 1.42
C GLU A 70 -8.16 -32.35 1.08
N VAL A 71 -7.35 -31.53 1.75
CA VAL A 71 -5.91 -31.41 1.55
C VAL A 71 -5.22 -31.43 2.90
N PRO A 72 -3.97 -31.93 3.00
CA PRO A 72 -3.23 -31.92 4.25
C PRO A 72 -2.98 -30.48 4.74
N ALA A 73 -3.16 -30.24 6.03
CA ALA A 73 -2.87 -28.95 6.66
C ALA A 73 -1.36 -28.71 6.87
N ALA A 74 -0.56 -29.77 6.92
CA ALA A 74 0.89 -29.73 7.13
C ALA A 74 1.59 -30.91 6.42
N LEU A 75 2.83 -30.68 5.98
CA LEU A 75 3.64 -31.67 5.29
C LEU A 75 3.79 -32.94 6.14
N GLY A 76 3.40 -34.10 5.61
CA GLY A 76 3.51 -35.39 6.30
C GLY A 76 2.46 -35.67 7.37
N SER A 77 1.41 -34.84 7.52
CA SER A 77 0.32 -35.13 8.45
C SER A 77 -0.86 -35.81 7.74
N SER A 78 -1.08 -37.09 8.02
CA SER A 78 -2.29 -37.82 7.56
C SER A 78 -3.52 -37.57 8.45
N VAL A 79 -3.36 -36.88 9.58
CA VAL A 79 -4.40 -36.69 10.62
C VAL A 79 -5.04 -35.29 10.56
N GLY A 80 -4.53 -34.40 9.70
CA GLY A 80 -4.95 -32.99 9.62
C GLY A 80 -5.50 -32.60 8.25
N MET A 81 -6.39 -33.42 7.68
CA MET A 81 -7.05 -33.08 6.41
C MET A 81 -8.01 -31.91 6.63
N VAL A 82 -7.88 -30.87 5.80
CA VAL A 82 -8.68 -29.64 5.86
C VAL A 82 -9.30 -29.36 4.51
N ASN A 83 -10.42 -28.63 4.50
CA ASN A 83 -11.06 -28.23 3.25
C ASN A 83 -10.12 -27.36 2.42
N LYS A 84 -9.98 -27.65 1.12
CA LYS A 84 -9.12 -26.88 0.18
C LYS A 84 -9.41 -25.38 0.15
N ASN A 85 -10.61 -24.96 0.55
CA ASN A 85 -10.97 -23.54 0.66
C ASN A 85 -10.06 -22.79 1.65
N VAL A 86 -9.38 -23.48 2.58
CA VAL A 86 -8.40 -22.87 3.48
C VAL A 86 -7.22 -22.22 2.73
N LEU A 87 -6.88 -22.71 1.53
CA LEU A 87 -5.83 -22.12 0.68
C LEU A 87 -6.15 -20.68 0.28
N PHE A 88 -7.42 -20.28 0.32
CA PHE A 88 -7.85 -18.93 -0.03
C PHE A 88 -7.79 -17.96 1.16
N LEU A 89 -7.67 -18.44 2.40
CA LEU A 89 -7.69 -17.59 3.59
C LEU A 89 -6.57 -16.55 3.56
N VAL A 90 -5.32 -16.99 3.36
CA VAL A 90 -4.15 -16.10 3.32
C VAL A 90 -4.23 -15.10 2.17
N PRO A 91 -4.56 -15.51 0.92
CA PRO A 91 -4.84 -14.57 -0.16
C PRO A 91 -5.93 -13.54 0.13
N PHE A 92 -7.04 -13.94 0.75
CA PHE A 92 -8.11 -13.00 1.11
C PHE A 92 -7.66 -12.00 2.17
N CYS A 93 -6.95 -12.43 3.20
CA CYS A 93 -6.37 -11.54 4.19
C CYS A 93 -5.39 -10.54 3.55
N CYS A 94 -4.56 -10.99 2.60
CA CYS A 94 -3.64 -10.13 1.85
C CYS A 94 -4.40 -9.01 1.11
N LEU A 95 -5.48 -9.36 0.40
CA LEU A 95 -6.29 -8.39 -0.34
C LEU A 95 -6.97 -7.36 0.57
N ILE A 96 -7.45 -7.80 1.74
CA ILE A 96 -8.05 -6.89 2.73
C ILE A 96 -7.01 -5.89 3.21
N VAL A 97 -5.80 -6.34 3.58
CA VAL A 97 -4.72 -5.45 4.04
C VAL A 97 -4.33 -4.47 2.94
N ALA A 98 -4.11 -4.95 1.71
CA ALA A 98 -3.76 -4.10 0.56
C ALA A 98 -4.85 -3.05 0.28
N TYR A 99 -6.13 -3.42 0.39
CA TYR A 99 -7.23 -2.49 0.23
C TYR A 99 -7.25 -1.40 1.32
N PHE A 100 -7.01 -1.76 2.58
CA PHE A 100 -6.89 -0.79 3.67
C PHE A 100 -5.68 0.14 3.50
N CYS A 101 -4.53 -0.39 3.08
CA CYS A 101 -3.36 0.39 2.72
C CYS A 101 -3.67 1.42 1.63
N TRP A 102 -4.39 1.00 0.58
CA TRP A 102 -4.83 1.89 -0.49
C TRP A 102 -5.79 2.99 -0.01
N ILE A 103 -6.79 2.65 0.81
CA ILE A 103 -7.70 3.65 1.41
C ILE A 103 -6.93 4.66 2.26
N SER A 104 -5.99 4.18 3.09
CA SER A 104 -5.15 5.01 3.94
C SER A 104 -4.35 6.04 3.12
N ILE A 105 -3.67 5.58 2.06
CA ILE A 105 -2.93 6.43 1.14
C ILE A 105 -3.85 7.44 0.46
N ARG A 106 -5.01 6.99 -0.06
CA ARG A 106 -5.96 7.86 -0.77
C ARG A 106 -6.53 8.94 0.15
N THR A 107 -6.83 8.60 1.39
CA THR A 107 -7.36 9.54 2.38
C THR A 107 -6.30 10.58 2.75
N ARG A 108 -5.06 10.16 3.01
CA ARG A 108 -3.94 11.08 3.29
C ARG A 108 -3.66 12.03 2.13
N ARG A 109 -3.63 11.52 0.90
CA ARG A 109 -3.47 12.35 -0.30
C ARG A 109 -4.56 13.42 -0.47
N ARG A 110 -5.80 13.10 -0.10
CA ARG A 110 -6.91 14.08 -0.08
C ARG A 110 -6.70 15.15 0.98
N VAL A 111 -6.31 14.76 2.20
CA VAL A 111 -6.01 15.69 3.31
C VAL A 111 -4.84 16.61 2.94
N ASP A 112 -3.80 16.06 2.33
CA ASP A 112 -2.59 16.78 1.94
C ASP A 112 -2.76 17.58 0.63
N LYS A 113 -3.94 17.51 -0.03
CA LYS A 113 -4.25 18.16 -1.32
C LYS A 113 -3.24 17.83 -2.43
N VAL A 114 -2.76 16.59 -2.46
CA VAL A 114 -1.82 16.06 -3.48
C VAL A 114 -2.45 14.92 -4.29
N SER A 115 -3.78 14.82 -4.29
CA SER A 115 -4.50 13.68 -4.87
C SER A 115 -4.35 13.51 -6.39
N GLU A 116 -4.17 14.61 -7.12
CA GLU A 116 -4.04 14.60 -8.58
C GLU A 116 -2.58 14.58 -9.05
N ASP A 117 -1.64 14.82 -8.14
CA ASP A 117 -0.24 14.98 -8.47
C ASP A 117 0.51 13.64 -8.27
N VAL A 118 0.85 13.00 -9.38
CA VAL A 118 1.50 11.68 -9.40
C VAL A 118 2.94 11.78 -8.91
N GLU A 119 3.57 12.94 -9.09
CA GLU A 119 4.98 13.23 -8.75
C GLU A 119 5.20 13.58 -7.27
N LYS A 120 4.11 13.78 -6.51
CA LYS A 120 4.17 14.09 -5.08
C LYS A 120 3.79 12.90 -4.21
N PHE A 121 4.31 12.91 -2.98
CA PHE A 121 3.92 11.98 -1.93
C PHE A 121 3.16 12.68 -0.82
N ALA A 122 2.16 11.98 -0.27
CA ALA A 122 1.64 12.28 1.05
C ALA A 122 2.61 11.77 2.14
N VAL A 123 2.48 12.29 3.35
CA VAL A 123 3.38 11.91 4.46
C VAL A 123 3.22 10.41 4.81
N MET A 124 4.35 9.70 4.88
CA MET A 124 4.47 8.23 5.06
C MET A 124 3.87 7.36 3.96
N GLU A 125 3.56 7.93 2.80
CA GLU A 125 3.01 7.14 1.69
C GLU A 125 3.99 6.07 1.20
N MET A 126 5.28 6.39 1.10
CA MET A 126 6.30 5.43 0.66
C MET A 126 6.52 4.29 1.65
N GLU A 127 6.48 4.58 2.95
CA GLU A 127 6.57 3.56 4.00
C GLU A 127 5.36 2.61 3.94
N THR A 128 4.16 3.15 3.71
CA THR A 128 2.94 2.37 3.55
C THR A 128 3.01 1.48 2.31
N ILE A 129 3.49 1.99 1.17
CA ILE A 129 3.67 1.21 -0.05
C ILE A 129 4.71 0.10 0.14
N LEU A 130 5.84 0.40 0.77
CA LEU A 130 6.89 -0.60 0.99
C LEU A 130 6.41 -1.70 1.95
N GLY A 131 5.69 -1.32 3.02
CA GLY A 131 5.07 -2.27 3.94
C GLY A 131 4.06 -3.17 3.24
N ASP A 132 3.20 -2.60 2.39
CA ASP A 132 2.24 -3.36 1.59
C ASP A 132 2.93 -4.39 0.67
N LEU A 133 3.99 -3.98 -0.03
CA LEU A 133 4.79 -4.87 -0.87
C LEU A 133 5.42 -6.03 -0.08
N ILE A 134 5.92 -5.77 1.13
CA ILE A 134 6.47 -6.81 2.01
C ILE A 134 5.38 -7.81 2.43
N VAL A 135 4.21 -7.31 2.83
CA VAL A 135 3.08 -8.17 3.21
C VAL A 135 2.65 -9.05 2.04
N ILE A 136 2.52 -8.47 0.84
CA ILE A 136 2.15 -9.22 -0.38
C ILE A 136 3.20 -10.30 -0.68
N ALA A 137 4.50 -9.99 -0.55
CA ALA A 137 5.56 -10.97 -0.76
C ALA A 137 5.48 -12.13 0.24
N ILE A 138 5.25 -11.85 1.53
CA ILE A 138 5.08 -12.88 2.57
C ILE A 138 3.86 -13.74 2.27
N CYS A 139 2.71 -13.12 1.99
CA CYS A 139 1.49 -13.85 1.65
C CYS A 139 1.67 -14.73 0.40
N THR A 140 2.39 -14.24 -0.61
CA THR A 140 2.72 -15.03 -1.81
C THR A 140 3.53 -16.28 -1.46
N VAL A 141 4.60 -16.13 -0.67
CA VAL A 141 5.45 -17.26 -0.25
C VAL A 141 4.65 -18.26 0.59
N VAL A 142 3.84 -17.79 1.53
CA VAL A 142 2.98 -18.65 2.35
C VAL A 142 1.97 -19.40 1.49
N THR A 143 1.33 -18.75 0.51
CA THR A 143 0.40 -19.43 -0.39
C THR A 143 1.10 -20.46 -1.27
N LEU A 144 2.30 -20.18 -1.78
CA LEU A 144 3.11 -21.19 -2.51
C LEU A 144 3.41 -22.40 -1.63
N TRP A 145 3.77 -22.17 -0.37
CA TRP A 145 3.98 -23.24 0.60
C TRP A 145 2.70 -24.06 0.86
N GLN A 146 1.55 -23.40 1.06
CA GLN A 146 0.26 -24.07 1.26
C GLN A 146 -0.13 -24.92 0.04
N VAL A 147 0.11 -24.41 -1.17
CA VAL A 147 -0.13 -25.16 -2.41
C VAL A 147 0.82 -26.37 -2.47
N PHE A 148 2.10 -26.19 -2.19
CA PHE A 148 3.08 -27.28 -2.18
C PHE A 148 2.69 -28.40 -1.21
N VAL A 149 2.31 -28.04 0.02
CA VAL A 149 1.80 -28.98 1.02
C VAL A 149 0.52 -29.65 0.53
N ALA A 150 -0.41 -28.92 -0.08
CA ALA A 150 -1.66 -29.50 -0.55
C ALA A 150 -1.47 -30.60 -1.63
N PHE A 151 -0.34 -30.59 -2.34
CA PHE A 151 0.04 -31.61 -3.31
C PHE A 151 0.85 -32.80 -2.74
N HIS A 152 1.32 -32.74 -1.48
CA HIS A 152 2.21 -33.74 -0.86
C HIS A 152 1.68 -34.24 0.49
#